data_AF-A0A3R7QCM1-F1
#
_entry.id   AF-A0A3R7QCM1-F1
#
_cell.length_a   1.000
_cell.length_b   1.000
_cell.length_c   1.000
_cell.angle_alpha   90.00
_cell.angle_beta   90.00
_cell.angle_gamma   90.00
#
_symmetry.space_group_name_H-M   'P 1'
#
loop_
_entity.id
_entity.type
_entity.pdbx_description
1 polymer ?
#
loop_
_entity_poly.entity_id
_entity_poly.type
_entity_poly.pdbx_seq_one_letter_code
_entity_poly.pdbx_strand_id
1 'polypeptide(L)'
;MRASNHISKDVNNSLHLEEIRSLRSEQAKILGYENFAQMSMETKMAGSVENVMSMITSLLAKARKAQDKEIASLQEFAEERGFEGKLEAWDVPYWRRKHKRHVFNFDEAQLQEYFPFEHVLVKLLEISSELFGISFEEVPSGEVSTWHPDVRFFQVTDANGEYLSSFYLDPYSRPGEKLYTRIGSAWMLGCRSRSEVAGTSPIANLVFNFRPPASEDQPVLLTFDDVNLLFQKFGHALQHLLTRVPYSEASGLTNIEWDAVEVCSNFMQNWLYQPEVLERVSCHFDSGLPLSGSSIKEIIASRNHMAGFDICSELYIAHLDIQLHSCKDFWLDVSRELWDKYRPFVLDKYDAHPCSNTTIMADVWAAAYYSHIWSRMVAADAFQAFKESGEEHEEEDAIQVKCSAGLEAVTIARCPSGSLRIG
;
A
#
# COMPACT_ATOMS: atom_id res chain seq x y z
N MET A 1 2.81 -24.07 -15.39
CA MET A 1 3.28 -24.85 -14.22
C MET A 1 2.07 -25.57 -13.65
N ARG A 2 1.87 -26.87 -13.92
CA ARG A 2 0.75 -27.64 -13.36
C ARG A 2 1.11 -27.96 -11.91
N ALA A 3 0.58 -27.21 -10.96
CA ALA A 3 0.71 -27.53 -9.54
C ALA A 3 0.10 -28.93 -9.28
N SER A 4 0.73 -29.68 -8.39
CA SER A 4 0.62 -31.13 -8.22
C SER A 4 -0.81 -31.71 -8.22
N ASN A 5 -0.98 -32.89 -8.83
CA ASN A 5 -2.17 -33.73 -8.73
C ASN A 5 -2.43 -34.32 -7.31
N HIS A 6 -1.58 -33.99 -6.33
CA HIS A 6 -1.80 -34.29 -4.93
C HIS A 6 -2.38 -33.07 -4.22
N ILE A 7 -3.72 -33.01 -4.15
CA ILE A 7 -4.41 -32.13 -3.20
C ILE A 7 -4.76 -33.01 -2.01
N SER A 8 -4.02 -32.88 -0.90
CA SER A 8 -4.51 -33.43 0.36
C SER A 8 -5.88 -32.82 0.65
N LYS A 9 -6.86 -33.63 1.05
CA LYS A 9 -8.18 -33.11 1.44
C LYS A 9 -8.06 -32.12 2.62
N ASP A 10 -7.02 -32.27 3.43
CA ASP A 10 -6.80 -31.46 4.63
C ASP A 10 -6.46 -29.99 4.32
N VAL A 11 -6.04 -29.67 3.08
CA VAL A 11 -5.75 -28.28 2.67
C VAL A 11 -6.89 -27.66 1.85
N ASN A 12 -8.07 -28.27 1.83
CA ASN A 12 -9.23 -27.75 1.10
C ASN A 12 -9.96 -26.68 1.93
N ASN A 13 -9.94 -25.44 1.44
CA ASN A 13 -10.57 -24.30 2.10
C ASN A 13 -11.99 -23.99 1.61
N SER A 14 -12.53 -24.72 0.62
CA SER A 14 -13.84 -24.39 0.03
C SER A 14 -14.97 -24.45 1.05
N LEU A 15 -15.00 -25.44 1.94
CA LEU A 15 -16.06 -25.55 2.95
C LEU A 15 -15.84 -24.60 4.12
N HIS A 16 -14.59 -24.39 4.52
CA HIS A 16 -14.21 -23.40 5.54
C HIS A 16 -14.62 -21.98 5.12
N LEU A 17 -14.44 -21.65 3.84
CA LEU A 17 -14.87 -20.38 3.25
C LEU A 17 -16.38 -20.18 3.43
N GLU A 18 -17.19 -21.19 3.09
CA GLU A 18 -18.66 -21.11 3.23
C GLU A 18 -19.11 -21.07 4.69
N GLU A 19 -18.42 -21.76 5.59
CA GLU A 19 -18.68 -21.69 7.03
C GLU A 19 -18.43 -20.28 7.57
N ILE A 20 -17.30 -19.66 7.22
CA ILE A 20 -16.99 -18.26 7.58
C ILE A 20 -18.10 -17.32 7.05
N ARG A 21 -18.52 -17.47 5.79
CA ARG A 21 -19.59 -16.65 5.19
C ARG A 21 -20.92 -16.82 5.92
N SER A 22 -21.27 -18.06 6.27
CA SER A 22 -22.49 -18.37 7.01
C SER A 22 -22.48 -17.70 8.38
N LEU A 23 -21.38 -17.82 9.13
CA LEU A 23 -21.23 -17.22 10.47
C LEU A 23 -21.26 -15.69 10.40
N ARG A 24 -20.61 -15.08 9.40
CA ARG A 24 -20.68 -13.63 9.14
C ARG A 24 -22.10 -13.17 8.83
N SER A 25 -22.86 -13.94 8.03
CA SER A 25 -24.27 -13.64 7.76
C SER A 25 -25.13 -13.75 9.01
N GLU A 26 -24.88 -14.73 9.89
CA GLU A 26 -25.56 -14.87 11.17
C GLU A 26 -25.25 -13.68 12.10
N GLN A 27 -23.97 -13.31 12.22
CA GLN A 27 -23.54 -12.14 12.99
C GLN A 27 -24.28 -10.86 12.55
N ALA A 28 -24.33 -10.61 11.25
CA ALA A 28 -25.03 -9.44 10.70
C ALA A 28 -26.51 -9.42 11.08
N LYS A 29 -27.20 -10.56 10.97
CA LYS A 29 -28.63 -10.66 11.33
C LYS A 29 -28.88 -10.45 12.82
N ILE A 30 -28.02 -10.98 13.68
CA ILE A 30 -28.11 -10.78 15.14
C ILE A 30 -28.03 -9.28 15.47
N LEU A 31 -27.19 -8.55 14.75
CA LEU A 31 -27.00 -7.12 14.91
C LEU A 31 -28.02 -6.25 14.13
N GLY A 32 -28.97 -6.87 13.44
CA GLY A 32 -30.07 -6.17 12.74
C GLY A 32 -29.79 -5.76 11.30
N TYR A 33 -28.67 -6.22 10.70
CA TYR A 33 -28.31 -5.97 9.31
C TYR A 33 -28.78 -7.09 8.39
N GLU A 34 -29.00 -6.79 7.10
CA GLU A 34 -29.41 -7.79 6.11
C GLU A 34 -28.29 -8.78 5.80
N ASN A 35 -27.07 -8.28 5.69
CA ASN A 35 -25.87 -9.04 5.34
C ASN A 35 -24.60 -8.42 5.96
N PHE A 36 -23.49 -9.15 5.88
CA PHE A 36 -22.23 -8.75 6.49
C PHE A 36 -21.62 -7.52 5.79
N ALA A 37 -21.79 -7.39 4.47
CA ALA A 37 -21.27 -6.24 3.76
C ALA A 37 -21.92 -4.93 4.25
N GLN A 38 -23.24 -4.89 4.45
CA GLN A 38 -23.93 -3.73 5.03
C GLN A 38 -23.41 -3.41 6.44
N MET A 39 -23.33 -4.42 7.32
CA MET A 39 -22.80 -4.25 8.67
C MET A 39 -21.37 -3.70 8.66
N SER A 40 -20.54 -4.15 7.71
CA SER A 40 -19.15 -3.72 7.56
C SER A 40 -19.02 -2.23 7.19
N MET A 41 -20.02 -1.64 6.52
CA MET A 41 -19.94 -0.25 6.05
C MET A 41 -20.13 0.79 7.16
N GLU A 42 -20.74 0.41 8.28
CA GLU A 42 -21.07 1.34 9.39
C GLU A 42 -19.86 2.08 9.94
N THR A 43 -18.71 1.43 9.98
CA THR A 43 -17.45 1.98 10.49
C THR A 43 -16.51 2.40 9.37
N LYS A 44 -17.05 2.69 8.17
CA LYS A 44 -16.27 3.01 6.97
C LYS A 44 -16.78 4.29 6.32
N MET A 45 -15.88 5.05 5.72
CA MET A 45 -16.19 6.29 5.01
C MET A 45 -17.16 6.11 3.86
N ALA A 46 -17.10 4.98 3.16
CA ALA A 46 -18.01 4.69 2.06
C ALA A 46 -19.48 4.74 2.51
N GLY A 47 -19.76 4.40 3.78
CA GLY A 47 -21.07 4.50 4.42
C GLY A 47 -22.14 3.54 3.88
N SER A 48 -21.99 3.01 2.67
CA SER A 48 -22.94 2.07 2.09
C SER A 48 -22.32 1.23 0.96
N VAL A 49 -22.90 0.05 0.71
CA VAL A 49 -22.48 -0.85 -0.37
C VAL A 49 -22.71 -0.20 -1.74
N GLU A 50 -23.75 0.60 -1.89
CA GLU A 50 -24.09 1.31 -3.12
C GLU A 50 -23.00 2.31 -3.52
N ASN A 51 -22.42 3.03 -2.56
CA ASN A 51 -21.30 3.94 -2.81
C ASN A 51 -20.05 3.18 -3.28
N VAL A 52 -19.74 2.04 -2.66
CA VAL A 52 -18.65 1.15 -3.09
C VAL A 52 -18.89 0.66 -4.52
N MET A 53 -20.10 0.20 -4.83
CA MET A 53 -20.46 -0.29 -6.17
C MET A 53 -20.45 0.81 -7.23
N SER A 54 -20.82 2.04 -6.87
CA SER A 54 -20.72 3.22 -7.73
C SER A 54 -19.28 3.54 -8.10
N MET A 55 -18.37 3.53 -7.11
CA MET A 55 -16.93 3.68 -7.33
C MET A 55 -16.39 2.58 -8.25
N ILE A 56 -16.70 1.31 -7.96
CA ILE A 56 -16.24 0.17 -8.75
C ILE A 56 -16.70 0.29 -10.21
N THR A 57 -17.98 0.59 -10.43
CA THR A 57 -18.57 0.70 -11.77
C THR A 57 -17.95 1.86 -12.56
N SER A 58 -17.75 3.00 -11.90
CA SER A 58 -17.19 4.21 -12.52
C SER A 58 -15.74 4.01 -12.95
N LEU A 59 -14.92 3.36 -12.11
CA LEU A 59 -13.54 3.05 -12.44
C LEU A 59 -13.43 1.96 -13.51
N LEU A 60 -14.22 0.89 -13.39
CA LEU A 60 -14.21 -0.23 -14.35
C LEU A 60 -14.46 0.24 -15.78
N ALA A 61 -15.40 1.18 -15.98
CA ALA A 61 -15.73 1.70 -17.31
C ALA A 61 -14.54 2.35 -18.03
N LYS A 62 -13.59 2.93 -17.28
CA LYS A 62 -12.35 3.53 -17.81
C LYS A 62 -11.22 2.49 -17.87
N ALA A 63 -11.03 1.74 -16.78
CA ALA A 63 -9.99 0.75 -16.62
C ALA A 63 -10.04 -0.34 -17.68
N ARG A 64 -11.23 -0.86 -18.00
CA ARG A 64 -11.40 -1.94 -18.98
C ARG A 64 -10.93 -1.53 -20.38
N LYS A 65 -11.21 -0.28 -20.79
CA LYS A 65 -10.73 0.25 -22.07
C LYS A 65 -9.21 0.37 -22.12
N ALA A 66 -8.56 0.65 -21.00
CA ALA A 66 -7.11 0.68 -20.90
C ALA A 66 -6.54 -0.75 -20.90
N GLN A 67 -7.12 -1.65 -20.10
CA GLN A 67 -6.76 -3.08 -20.04
C GLN A 67 -6.80 -3.72 -21.44
N ASP A 68 -7.87 -3.52 -22.21
CA ASP A 68 -8.01 -4.12 -23.54
C ASP A 68 -6.88 -3.66 -24.48
N LYS A 69 -6.50 -2.37 -24.42
CA LYS A 69 -5.38 -1.82 -25.20
C LYS A 69 -4.03 -2.34 -24.73
N GLU A 70 -3.83 -2.43 -23.42
CA GLU A 70 -2.60 -2.91 -22.80
C GLU A 70 -2.35 -4.39 -23.12
N ILE A 71 -3.38 -5.23 -23.04
CA ILE A 71 -3.29 -6.65 -23.41
C ILE A 71 -3.05 -6.82 -24.92
N ALA A 72 -3.71 -6.02 -25.77
CA ALA A 72 -3.45 -6.06 -27.21
C ALA A 72 -2.00 -5.65 -27.54
N SER A 73 -1.49 -4.58 -26.92
CA SER A 73 -0.09 -4.16 -27.06
C SER A 73 0.88 -5.22 -26.55
N LEU A 74 0.54 -5.91 -25.45
CA LEU A 74 1.36 -6.99 -24.92
C LEU A 74 1.39 -8.22 -25.84
N GLN A 75 0.25 -8.54 -26.47
CA GLN A 75 0.13 -9.60 -27.48
C GLN A 75 0.99 -9.29 -28.70
N GLU A 76 0.88 -8.10 -29.28
CA GLU A 76 1.69 -7.67 -30.42
C GLU A 76 3.19 -7.76 -30.10
N PHE A 77 3.60 -7.23 -28.94
CA PHE A 77 4.99 -7.30 -28.48
C PHE A 77 5.51 -8.73 -28.35
N ALA A 78 4.65 -9.67 -27.92
CA ALA A 78 4.99 -11.08 -27.79
C ALA A 78 5.14 -11.74 -29.17
N GLU A 79 4.20 -11.49 -30.09
CA GLU A 79 4.21 -12.00 -31.47
C GLU A 79 5.44 -11.55 -32.25
N GLU A 80 5.82 -10.28 -32.15
CA GLU A 80 7.05 -9.73 -32.74
C GLU A 80 8.33 -10.48 -32.28
N ARG A 81 8.26 -11.15 -31.13
CA ARG A 81 9.36 -11.90 -30.51
C ARG A 81 9.17 -13.41 -30.64
N GLY A 82 8.32 -13.85 -31.56
CA GLY A 82 8.12 -15.25 -31.91
C GLY A 82 7.21 -16.04 -30.96
N PHE A 83 6.38 -15.36 -30.17
CA PHE A 83 5.29 -16.04 -29.46
C PHE A 83 4.21 -16.47 -30.46
N GLU A 84 3.82 -17.75 -30.41
CA GLU A 84 2.76 -18.29 -31.24
C GLU A 84 1.50 -18.52 -30.39
N GLY A 85 0.36 -18.00 -30.84
CA GLY A 85 -0.94 -18.16 -30.18
C GLY A 85 -1.40 -16.92 -29.43
N LYS A 86 -2.47 -17.08 -28.64
CA LYS A 86 -3.04 -16.00 -27.81
C LYS A 86 -2.45 -16.04 -26.41
N LEU A 87 -2.18 -14.87 -25.85
CA LEU A 87 -1.77 -14.73 -24.47
C LEU A 87 -2.84 -15.30 -23.55
N GLU A 88 -2.38 -16.05 -22.56
CA GLU A 88 -3.19 -16.53 -21.45
C GLU A 88 -2.78 -15.83 -20.15
N ALA A 89 -3.59 -15.98 -19.10
CA ALA A 89 -3.36 -15.28 -17.83
C ALA A 89 -1.95 -15.53 -17.23
N TRP A 90 -1.39 -16.73 -17.44
CA TRP A 90 -0.05 -17.10 -16.96
C TRP A 90 1.10 -16.51 -17.79
N ASP A 91 0.83 -16.03 -19.00
CA ASP A 91 1.84 -15.43 -19.89
C ASP A 91 2.06 -13.95 -19.55
N VAL A 92 1.07 -13.28 -18.97
CA VAL A 92 1.12 -11.84 -18.66
C VAL A 92 2.32 -11.46 -17.78
N PRO A 93 2.61 -12.12 -16.64
CA PRO A 93 3.76 -11.75 -15.81
C PRO A 93 5.09 -11.82 -16.56
N TYR A 94 5.23 -12.80 -17.45
CA TYR A 94 6.46 -12.99 -18.23
C TYR A 94 6.61 -11.88 -19.29
N TRP A 95 5.59 -11.67 -20.11
CA TRP A 95 5.65 -10.70 -21.20
C TRP A 95 5.65 -9.27 -20.69
N ARG A 96 4.89 -8.95 -19.63
CA ARG A 96 4.84 -7.57 -19.10
C ARG A 96 6.21 -7.12 -18.62
N ARG A 97 7.00 -8.00 -18.00
CA ARG A 97 8.38 -7.69 -17.57
C ARG A 97 9.29 -7.40 -18.77
N LYS A 98 9.22 -8.21 -19.82
CA LYS A 98 9.98 -7.96 -21.07
C LYS A 98 9.54 -6.66 -21.75
N HIS A 99 8.24 -6.42 -21.81
CA HIS A 99 7.66 -5.21 -22.39
C HIS A 99 8.09 -3.96 -21.62
N LYS A 100 8.00 -3.98 -20.29
CA LYS A 100 8.44 -2.89 -19.41
C LYS A 100 9.92 -2.55 -19.65
N ARG A 101 10.79 -3.57 -19.67
CA ARG A 101 12.23 -3.39 -19.95
C ARG A 101 12.48 -2.79 -21.33
N HIS A 102 11.73 -3.22 -22.36
CA HIS A 102 11.91 -2.73 -23.71
C HIS A 102 11.43 -1.30 -23.91
N VAL A 103 10.24 -0.96 -23.39
CA VAL A 103 9.60 0.34 -23.63
C VAL A 103 10.19 1.46 -22.77
N PHE A 104 10.58 1.16 -21.54
CA PHE A 104 11.06 2.16 -20.58
C PHE A 104 12.56 2.06 -20.30
N ASN A 105 13.31 1.24 -21.04
CA ASN A 105 14.72 0.95 -20.74
C ASN A 105 14.96 0.57 -19.26
N PHE A 106 13.94 -0.05 -18.63
CA PHE A 106 13.89 -0.27 -17.20
C PHE A 106 14.66 -1.55 -16.84
N ASP A 107 15.93 -1.39 -16.46
CA ASP A 107 16.76 -2.46 -15.91
C ASP A 107 16.80 -2.36 -14.38
N GLU A 108 16.02 -3.20 -13.70
CA GLU A 108 15.93 -3.24 -12.24
C GLU A 108 17.29 -3.42 -11.57
N ALA A 109 18.20 -4.19 -12.17
CA ALA A 109 19.52 -4.44 -11.59
C ALA A 109 20.41 -3.18 -11.67
N GLN A 110 20.32 -2.41 -12.75
CA GLN A 110 21.05 -1.15 -12.88
C GLN A 110 20.45 -0.07 -11.97
N LEU A 111 19.12 0.01 -11.88
CA LEU A 111 18.46 0.97 -11.01
C LEU A 111 18.78 0.75 -9.54
N GLN A 112 18.94 -0.51 -9.11
CA GLN A 112 19.30 -0.85 -7.75
C GLN A 112 20.63 -0.21 -7.29
N GLU A 113 21.57 0.01 -8.21
CA GLU A 113 22.87 0.67 -7.93
C GLU A 113 22.71 2.13 -7.46
N TYR A 114 21.55 2.75 -7.73
CA TYR A 114 21.24 4.12 -7.36
C TYR A 114 20.48 4.27 -6.05
N PHE A 115 20.16 3.17 -5.35
CA PHE A 115 19.39 3.24 -4.10
C PHE A 115 20.11 2.56 -2.92
N PRO A 116 21.30 3.03 -2.50
CA PRO A 116 21.88 2.66 -1.21
C PRO A 116 20.90 2.97 -0.07
N PHE A 117 20.60 1.98 0.77
CA PHE A 117 19.62 2.07 1.85
C PHE A 117 19.87 3.27 2.78
N GLU A 118 21.11 3.48 3.21
CA GLU A 118 21.46 4.60 4.11
C GLU A 118 21.18 5.97 3.46
N HIS A 119 21.49 6.13 2.18
CA HIS A 119 21.17 7.36 1.45
C HIS A 119 19.66 7.56 1.33
N VAL A 120 18.93 6.53 0.92
CA VAL A 120 17.47 6.58 0.77
C VAL A 120 16.81 6.92 2.11
N LEU A 121 17.24 6.30 3.21
CA LEU A 121 16.69 6.55 4.54
C LEU A 121 16.92 8.00 4.97
N VAL A 122 18.15 8.51 4.85
CA VAL A 122 18.48 9.91 5.18
C VAL A 122 17.62 10.86 4.37
N LYS A 123 17.47 10.64 3.06
CA LYS A 123 16.67 11.52 2.20
C LYS A 123 15.18 11.44 2.47
N LEU A 124 14.66 10.26 2.81
CA LEU A 124 13.28 10.12 3.27
C LEU A 124 13.03 10.92 4.56
N LEU A 125 13.96 10.86 5.53
CA LEU A 125 13.84 11.62 6.77
C LEU A 125 13.94 13.12 6.53
N GLU A 126 14.89 13.59 5.70
CA GLU A 126 15.00 15.01 5.31
C GLU A 126 13.74 15.53 4.61
N ILE A 127 13.22 14.79 3.62
CA ILE A 127 11.98 15.15 2.93
C ILE A 127 10.83 15.21 3.94
N SER A 128 10.74 14.26 4.87
CA SER A 128 9.70 14.27 5.90
C SER A 128 9.88 15.43 6.90
N SER A 129 11.11 15.80 7.22
CA SER A 129 11.40 17.00 8.02
C SER A 129 10.91 18.27 7.35
N GLU A 130 11.20 18.43 6.05
CA GLU A 130 10.76 19.58 5.25
C GLU A 130 9.25 19.61 5.10
N LEU A 131 8.65 18.46 4.80
CA LEU A 131 7.22 18.34 4.65
C LEU A 131 6.51 18.63 5.96
N PHE A 132 6.91 18.05 7.09
CA PHE A 132 6.09 18.07 8.32
C PHE A 132 6.60 18.99 9.43
N GLY A 133 7.72 19.69 9.23
CA GLY A 133 8.29 20.58 10.24
C GLY A 133 8.78 19.84 11.49
N ILE A 134 9.39 18.67 11.29
CA ILE A 134 9.88 17.77 12.34
C ILE A 134 11.36 17.45 12.14
N SER A 135 12.01 16.92 13.17
CA SER A 135 13.40 16.45 13.10
C SER A 135 13.52 15.04 13.63
N PHE A 136 14.49 14.30 13.09
CA PHE A 136 14.76 12.92 13.44
C PHE A 136 16.19 12.81 13.98
N GLU A 137 16.34 12.19 15.14
CA GLU A 137 17.64 11.91 15.75
C GLU A 137 17.76 10.41 16.02
N GLU A 138 18.77 9.77 15.45
CA GLU A 138 19.09 8.38 15.77
C GLU A 138 19.77 8.31 17.14
N VAL A 139 19.23 7.48 18.02
CA VAL A 139 19.80 7.27 19.35
C VAL A 139 20.91 6.22 19.25
N PRO A 140 22.10 6.47 19.84
CA PRO A 140 23.21 5.52 19.80
C PRO A 140 22.86 4.12 20.32
N SER A 141 23.43 3.11 19.67
CA SER A 141 23.24 1.72 20.06
C SER A 141 23.64 1.48 21.52
N GLY A 142 22.78 0.79 22.27
CA GLY A 142 22.98 0.48 23.69
C GLY A 142 22.31 1.46 24.67
N GLU A 143 21.87 2.64 24.22
CA GLU A 143 21.09 3.56 25.07
C GLU A 143 19.62 3.16 25.19
N VAL A 144 19.11 2.45 24.18
CA VAL A 144 17.74 1.92 24.14
C VAL A 144 17.80 0.40 23.95
N SER A 145 16.97 -0.32 24.70
CA SER A 145 16.86 -1.78 24.56
C SER A 145 16.21 -2.14 23.23
N THR A 146 16.87 -2.96 22.44
CA THR A 146 16.35 -3.51 21.17
C THR A 146 16.31 -5.04 21.20
N TRP A 147 15.52 -5.64 20.31
CA TRP A 147 15.43 -7.11 20.20
C TRP A 147 16.50 -7.71 19.28
N HIS A 148 17.22 -6.90 18.51
CA HIS A 148 18.27 -7.34 17.61
C HIS A 148 19.29 -6.21 17.39
N PRO A 149 20.60 -6.49 17.23
CA PRO A 149 21.64 -5.46 17.04
C PRO A 149 21.41 -4.54 15.83
N ASP A 150 20.82 -5.06 14.75
CA ASP A 150 20.51 -4.28 13.54
C ASP A 150 19.29 -3.33 13.70
N VAL A 151 18.60 -3.38 14.83
CA VAL A 151 17.44 -2.50 15.07
C VAL A 151 17.94 -1.13 15.49
N ARG A 152 17.52 -0.12 14.74
CA ARG A 152 17.84 1.30 14.98
C ARG A 152 16.67 1.96 15.70
N PHE A 153 16.95 2.98 16.50
CA PHE A 153 15.93 3.73 17.24
C PHE A 153 16.07 5.23 16.97
N PHE A 154 14.95 5.88 16.67
CA PHE A 154 14.92 7.30 16.33
C PHE A 154 13.95 8.04 17.23
N GLN A 155 14.37 9.22 17.71
CA GLN A 155 13.49 10.20 18.33
C GLN A 155 13.00 11.21 17.30
N VAL A 156 11.77 11.68 17.48
CA VAL A 156 11.14 12.69 16.63
C VAL A 156 10.83 13.91 17.48
N THR A 157 11.28 15.09 17.03
CA THR A 157 11.00 16.37 17.67
C THR A 157 10.27 17.33 16.73
N ASP A 158 9.58 18.31 17.30
CA ASP A 158 9.00 19.41 16.53
C ASP A 158 10.07 20.45 16.14
N ALA A 159 9.65 21.51 15.44
CA ALA A 159 10.50 22.62 15.02
C ALA A 159 11.13 23.41 16.18
N ASN A 160 10.59 23.30 17.41
CA ASN A 160 11.12 23.93 18.62
C ASN A 160 12.09 23.02 19.39
N GLY A 161 12.28 21.78 18.93
CA GLY A 161 13.07 20.76 19.63
C GLY A 161 12.30 20.03 20.74
N GLU A 162 10.98 20.19 20.82
CA GLU A 162 10.17 19.44 21.78
C GLU A 162 9.95 18.01 21.30
N TYR A 163 10.10 17.05 22.21
CA TYR A 163 9.91 15.63 21.93
C TYR A 163 8.45 15.31 21.57
N LEU A 164 8.24 14.71 20.41
CA LEU A 164 6.93 14.28 19.93
C LEU A 164 6.72 12.77 20.11
N SER A 165 7.65 11.97 19.58
CA SER A 165 7.46 10.53 19.42
C SER A 165 8.78 9.80 19.13
N SER A 166 8.73 8.48 18.91
CA SER A 166 9.91 7.70 18.52
C SER A 166 9.54 6.49 17.68
N PHE A 167 10.49 5.91 16.96
CA PHE A 167 10.27 4.65 16.26
C PHE A 167 11.49 3.75 16.22
N TYR A 168 11.23 2.44 16.16
CA TYR A 168 12.23 1.42 15.84
C TYR A 168 12.23 1.15 14.33
N LEU A 169 13.40 0.94 13.76
CA LEU A 169 13.60 0.49 12.38
C LEU A 169 14.35 -0.84 12.37
N ASP A 170 13.71 -1.89 11.86
CA ASP A 170 14.25 -3.24 11.72
C ASP A 170 14.32 -3.61 10.22
N PRO A 171 15.43 -3.29 9.52
CA PRO A 171 15.47 -3.24 8.06
C PRO A 171 15.69 -4.60 7.39
N TYR A 172 16.45 -5.49 8.03
CA TYR A 172 17.00 -6.66 7.35
C TYR A 172 16.16 -7.93 7.53
N SER A 173 16.23 -8.79 6.52
CA SER A 173 15.68 -10.13 6.53
C SER A 173 16.51 -11.06 7.42
N ARG A 174 15.81 -11.88 8.21
CA ARG A 174 16.41 -12.91 9.07
C ARG A 174 15.63 -14.22 8.92
N PRO A 175 15.99 -15.09 7.95
CA PRO A 175 15.24 -16.31 7.66
C PRO A 175 15.10 -17.22 8.89
N GLY A 176 13.87 -17.63 9.19
CA GLY A 176 13.56 -18.49 10.34
C GLY A 176 13.32 -17.75 11.66
N GLU A 177 13.67 -16.47 11.75
CA GLU A 177 13.44 -15.63 12.94
C GLU A 177 12.39 -14.55 12.70
N LYS A 178 12.41 -13.97 11.50
CA LYS A 178 11.48 -12.93 11.07
C LYS A 178 10.42 -13.52 10.16
N LEU A 179 9.18 -13.07 10.34
CA LEU A 179 8.09 -13.45 9.46
C LEU A 179 8.44 -13.05 8.01
N TYR A 180 8.22 -13.96 7.07
CA TYR A 180 8.29 -13.68 5.65
C TYR A 180 6.98 -14.16 5.01
N THR A 181 6.10 -13.22 4.68
CA THR A 181 4.84 -13.50 3.99
C THR A 181 5.01 -13.31 2.49
N ARG A 182 4.28 -14.10 1.69
CA ARG A 182 4.18 -13.86 0.23
C ARG A 182 3.49 -12.53 -0.09
N ILE A 183 2.73 -11.98 0.86
CA ILE A 183 2.03 -10.70 0.79
C ILE A 183 2.76 -9.75 1.74
N GLY A 184 3.56 -8.83 1.20
CA GLY A 184 4.27 -7.79 1.93
C GLY A 184 5.51 -8.30 2.67
N SER A 185 6.69 -7.78 2.31
CA SER A 185 7.95 -8.03 3.05
C SER A 185 8.22 -6.98 4.12
N ALA A 186 7.22 -6.14 4.45
CA ALA A 186 7.34 -5.06 5.42
C ALA A 186 6.02 -4.75 6.13
N TRP A 187 6.12 -4.29 7.37
CA TRP A 187 5.00 -3.90 8.23
C TRP A 187 5.35 -2.63 9.00
N MET A 188 4.31 -1.86 9.30
CA MET A 188 4.36 -0.80 10.29
C MET A 188 3.34 -1.14 11.36
N LEU A 189 3.75 -1.07 12.63
CA LEU A 189 2.91 -1.37 13.78
C LEU A 189 3.08 -0.28 14.84
N GLY A 190 1.98 0.20 15.42
CA GLY A 190 2.03 1.01 16.62
C GLY A 190 2.49 0.18 17.82
N CYS A 191 3.58 0.57 18.46
CA CYS A 191 4.07 -0.04 19.71
C CYS A 191 3.36 0.57 20.93
N ARG A 192 3.13 1.88 20.90
CA ARG A 192 2.45 2.64 21.95
C ARG A 192 1.69 3.78 21.32
N SER A 193 0.45 4.03 21.73
CA SER A 193 -0.36 5.16 21.25
C SER A 193 -0.10 6.43 22.06
N ARG A 194 -0.42 7.60 21.48
CA ARG A 194 -0.45 8.85 22.23
C ARG A 194 -1.62 8.79 23.22
N SER A 195 -1.40 9.28 24.44
CA SER A 195 -2.46 9.46 25.42
C SER A 195 -2.07 10.56 26.40
N GLU A 196 -2.87 11.62 26.47
CA GLU A 196 -2.67 12.66 27.48
C GLU A 196 -3.04 12.15 28.87
N VAL A 197 -4.09 11.31 28.95
CA VAL A 197 -4.54 10.71 30.21
C VAL A 197 -3.44 9.83 30.83
N ALA A 198 -2.75 9.04 30.00
CA ALA A 198 -1.64 8.19 30.46
C ALA A 198 -0.27 8.89 30.44
N GLY A 199 -0.18 10.11 29.90
CA GLY A 199 1.08 10.83 29.71
C GLY A 199 2.06 10.12 28.76
N THR A 200 1.55 9.44 27.73
CA THR A 200 2.39 8.65 26.80
C THR A 200 2.49 9.31 25.43
N SER A 201 3.71 9.36 24.90
CA SER A 201 4.00 9.68 23.50
C SER A 201 3.98 8.42 22.62
N PRO A 202 3.59 8.55 21.34
CA PRO A 202 3.47 7.39 20.47
C PRO A 202 4.85 6.81 20.13
N ILE A 203 4.89 5.48 19.96
CA ILE A 203 6.05 4.73 19.46
C ILE A 203 5.60 3.83 18.33
N ALA A 204 6.33 3.80 17.21
CA ALA A 204 6.08 2.91 16.08
C ALA A 204 7.22 1.90 15.85
N ASN A 205 6.91 0.81 15.16
CA ASN A 205 7.87 -0.16 14.66
C ASN A 205 7.76 -0.23 13.14
N LEU A 206 8.86 0.10 12.45
CA LEU A 206 9.02 -0.05 11.01
C LEU A 206 9.89 -1.27 10.74
N VAL A 207 9.36 -2.25 10.02
CA VAL A 207 10.00 -3.54 9.88
C VAL A 207 9.99 -3.96 8.42
N PHE A 208 11.17 -4.28 7.87
CA PHE A 208 11.38 -4.66 6.46
C PHE A 208 12.17 -5.96 6.34
N ASN A 209 12.22 -6.56 5.16
CA ASN A 209 13.04 -7.75 4.89
C ASN A 209 14.04 -7.48 3.77
N PHE A 210 14.73 -6.34 3.83
CA PHE A 210 15.82 -6.05 2.89
C PHE A 210 16.93 -7.09 3.04
N ARG A 211 17.70 -7.29 1.97
CA ARG A 211 18.85 -8.20 2.05
C ARG A 211 19.87 -7.59 3.03
N PRO A 212 20.38 -8.37 4.00
CA PRO A 212 21.42 -7.88 4.88
C PRO A 212 22.69 -7.55 4.07
N PRO A 213 23.58 -6.68 4.60
CA PRO A 213 24.84 -6.38 3.94
C PRO A 213 25.68 -7.64 3.76
N ALA A 214 26.33 -7.78 2.60
CA ALA A 214 27.18 -8.94 2.32
C ALA A 214 28.50 -8.90 3.11
N SER A 215 28.95 -7.71 3.48
CA SER A 215 30.12 -7.41 4.31
C SER A 215 29.97 -5.99 4.87
N GLU A 216 30.78 -5.62 5.86
CA GLU A 216 30.75 -4.26 6.45
C GLU A 216 30.95 -3.14 5.41
N ASP A 217 31.76 -3.38 4.38
CA ASP A 217 32.07 -2.38 3.34
C ASP A 217 31.09 -2.37 2.15
N GLN A 218 30.06 -3.23 2.14
CA GLN A 218 29.12 -3.32 1.01
C GLN A 218 27.77 -2.69 1.37
N PRO A 219 27.34 -1.64 0.64
CA PRO A 219 26.06 -1.00 0.90
C PRO A 219 24.90 -1.97 0.60
N VAL A 220 23.85 -1.88 1.41
CA VAL A 220 22.58 -2.54 1.08
C VAL A 220 21.92 -1.73 -0.02
N LEU A 221 21.79 -2.32 -1.21
CA LEU A 221 21.16 -1.70 -2.36
C LEU A 221 19.69 -2.11 -2.44
N LEU A 222 18.80 -1.14 -2.51
CA LEU A 222 17.36 -1.33 -2.59
C LEU A 222 16.89 -1.43 -4.04
N THR A 223 15.91 -2.29 -4.32
CA THR A 223 15.16 -2.17 -5.56
C THR A 223 14.25 -0.94 -5.51
N PHE A 224 13.78 -0.44 -6.66
CA PHE A 224 12.83 0.67 -6.64
C PHE A 224 11.52 0.31 -5.89
N ASP A 225 11.09 -0.95 -5.96
CA ASP A 225 9.94 -1.44 -5.20
C ASP A 225 10.19 -1.41 -3.68
N ASP A 226 11.42 -1.70 -3.23
CA ASP A 226 11.81 -1.55 -1.83
C ASP A 226 11.76 -0.09 -1.37
N VAL A 227 12.23 0.84 -2.20
CA VAL A 227 12.14 2.29 -1.92
C VAL A 227 10.67 2.73 -1.83
N ASN A 228 9.84 2.30 -2.77
CA ASN A 228 8.41 2.58 -2.76
C ASN A 228 7.69 2.00 -1.53
N LEU A 229 8.09 0.80 -1.09
CA LEU A 229 7.60 0.17 0.12
C LEU A 229 8.05 0.92 1.39
N LEU A 230 9.28 1.43 1.41
CA LEU A 230 9.81 2.25 2.50
C LEU A 230 8.97 3.53 2.66
N PHE A 231 8.74 4.28 1.57
CA PHE A 231 7.87 5.47 1.58
C PHE A 231 6.45 5.14 2.05
N GLN A 232 5.88 4.03 1.58
CA GLN A 232 4.55 3.58 1.99
C GLN A 232 4.45 3.35 3.50
N LYS A 233 5.37 2.55 4.06
CA LYS A 233 5.34 2.22 5.49
C LYS A 233 5.71 3.41 6.35
N PHE A 234 6.56 4.30 5.87
CA PHE A 234 6.87 5.55 6.56
C PHE A 234 5.66 6.50 6.60
N GLY A 235 4.84 6.56 5.55
CA GLY A 235 3.58 7.31 5.57
C GLY A 235 2.60 6.82 6.65
N HIS A 236 2.48 5.50 6.83
CA HIS A 236 1.76 4.95 7.98
C HIS A 236 2.41 5.38 9.30
N ALA A 237 3.74 5.33 9.41
CA ALA A 237 4.43 5.68 10.64
C ALA A 237 4.20 7.14 11.01
N LEU A 238 4.26 8.06 10.04
CA LEU A 238 4.00 9.48 10.25
C LEU A 238 2.59 9.72 10.82
N GLN A 239 1.57 9.02 10.33
CA GLN A 239 0.21 9.11 10.89
C GLN A 239 0.17 8.71 12.37
N HIS A 240 0.88 7.64 12.74
CA HIS A 240 0.98 7.23 14.15
C HIS A 240 1.79 8.18 15.01
N LEU A 241 2.92 8.67 14.49
CA LEU A 241 3.94 9.43 15.20
C LEU A 241 3.56 10.89 15.40
N LEU A 242 2.76 11.47 14.50
CA LEU A 242 2.41 12.90 14.49
C LEU A 242 0.98 13.18 14.97
N THR A 243 0.22 12.15 15.32
CA THR A 243 -1.14 12.29 15.84
C THR A 243 -1.21 13.25 17.03
N ARG A 244 -2.23 14.10 17.03
CA ARG A 244 -2.52 15.04 18.12
C ARG A 244 -3.72 14.62 18.97
N VAL A 245 -4.32 13.48 18.64
CA VAL A 245 -5.48 12.97 19.38
C VAL A 245 -5.02 12.57 20.80
N PRO A 246 -5.70 13.06 21.86
CA PRO A 246 -5.27 12.86 23.25
C PRO A 246 -5.73 11.55 23.86
N TYR A 247 -6.58 10.79 23.17
CA TYR A 247 -7.16 9.54 23.64
C TYR A 247 -6.56 8.37 22.87
N SER A 248 -5.99 7.39 23.58
CA SER A 248 -5.38 6.19 23.01
C SER A 248 -6.32 5.42 22.08
N GLU A 249 -7.62 5.47 22.37
CA GLU A 249 -8.71 4.80 21.68
C GLU A 249 -8.99 5.38 20.28
N ALA A 250 -8.47 6.57 19.98
CA ALA A 250 -8.64 7.25 18.70
C ALA A 250 -7.33 7.88 18.19
N SER A 251 -6.19 7.45 18.73
CA SER A 251 -4.88 8.04 18.42
C SER A 251 -4.09 7.21 17.42
N GLY A 252 -3.40 7.91 16.52
CA GLY A 252 -2.44 7.34 15.58
C GLY A 252 -3.13 6.49 14.54
N LEU A 253 -2.98 5.17 14.61
CA LEU A 253 -3.67 4.21 13.73
C LEU A 253 -4.96 3.63 14.33
N THR A 254 -5.34 4.05 15.54
CA THR A 254 -6.43 3.43 16.29
C THR A 254 -7.77 4.00 15.85
N ASN A 255 -8.72 3.12 15.55
CA ASN A 255 -10.12 3.48 15.25
C ASN A 255 -10.30 4.44 14.06
N ILE A 256 -9.40 4.38 13.08
CA ILE A 256 -9.57 5.01 11.78
C ILE A 256 -10.44 4.12 10.90
N GLU A 257 -11.34 4.73 10.16
CA GLU A 257 -12.16 4.04 9.17
C GLU A 257 -11.27 3.24 8.20
N TRP A 258 -11.63 1.98 7.99
CA TRP A 258 -10.75 1.03 7.30
C TRP A 258 -10.45 1.41 5.84
N ASP A 259 -11.29 2.23 5.21
CA ASP A 259 -11.09 2.80 3.87
C ASP A 259 -10.30 4.11 3.84
N ALA A 260 -9.82 4.58 4.99
CA ALA A 260 -8.90 5.71 5.13
C ALA A 260 -7.49 5.31 5.63
N VAL A 261 -7.31 4.09 6.16
CA VAL A 261 -6.04 3.67 6.80
C VAL A 261 -4.81 3.74 5.90
N GLU A 262 -4.98 3.62 4.58
CA GLU A 262 -3.89 3.69 3.61
C GLU A 262 -3.74 5.10 2.98
N VAL A 263 -4.44 6.14 3.45
CA VAL A 263 -4.35 7.47 2.83
C VAL A 263 -2.94 8.06 2.99
N CYS A 264 -2.39 8.09 4.21
CA CYS A 264 -1.06 8.65 4.47
C CYS A 264 0.06 7.87 3.78
N SER A 265 -0.09 6.55 3.67
CA SER A 265 0.86 5.68 2.98
C SER A 265 0.90 5.96 1.47
N ASN A 266 -0.27 6.06 0.84
CA ASN A 266 -0.38 6.40 -0.58
C ASN A 266 0.03 7.86 -0.86
N PHE A 267 -0.22 8.78 0.08
CA PHE A 267 0.23 10.17 -0.02
C PHE A 267 1.75 10.26 -0.09
N MET A 268 2.47 9.57 0.81
CA MET A 268 3.93 9.51 0.77
C MET A 268 4.46 8.82 -0.48
N GLN A 269 3.79 7.79 -1.00
CA GLN A 269 4.17 7.20 -2.29
C GLN A 269 4.08 8.19 -3.46
N ASN A 270 3.09 9.09 -3.46
CA ASN A 270 3.00 10.10 -4.53
C ASN A 270 4.20 11.06 -4.55
N TRP A 271 4.78 11.37 -3.39
CA TRP A 271 6.02 12.15 -3.28
C TRP A 271 7.20 11.46 -3.95
N LEU A 272 7.34 10.14 -3.77
CA LEU A 272 8.41 9.38 -4.41
C LEU A 272 8.39 9.49 -5.94
N TYR A 273 7.25 9.77 -6.56
CA TYR A 273 7.14 9.93 -8.02
C TYR A 273 7.33 11.37 -8.51
N GLN A 274 7.68 12.33 -7.64
CA GLN A 274 8.09 13.65 -8.11
C GLN A 274 9.54 13.62 -8.62
N PRO A 275 9.84 14.23 -9.78
CA PRO A 275 11.20 14.22 -10.35
C PRO A 275 12.28 14.67 -9.37
N GLU A 276 12.02 15.75 -8.63
CA GLU A 276 12.94 16.33 -7.64
C GLU A 276 13.16 15.41 -6.44
N VAL A 277 12.15 14.63 -6.05
CA VAL A 277 12.28 13.63 -4.98
C VAL A 277 13.09 12.44 -5.49
N LEU A 278 12.79 11.90 -6.68
CA LEU A 278 13.56 10.81 -7.28
C LEU A 278 15.04 11.15 -7.44
N GLU A 279 15.33 12.38 -7.88
CA GLU A 279 16.69 12.88 -7.99
C GLU A 279 17.38 12.89 -6.62
N ARG A 280 16.74 13.43 -5.59
CA ARG A 280 17.30 13.51 -4.23
C ARG A 280 17.55 12.13 -3.61
N VAL A 281 16.58 11.23 -3.69
CA VAL A 281 16.66 9.90 -3.06
C VAL A 281 17.56 8.93 -3.82
N SER A 282 17.97 9.27 -5.04
CA SER A 282 18.89 8.44 -5.83
C SER A 282 20.33 8.92 -5.70
N CYS A 283 21.24 7.96 -5.61
CA CYS A 283 22.68 8.18 -5.56
C CYS A 283 23.40 6.88 -5.93
N HIS A 284 24.16 6.90 -7.01
CA HIS A 284 24.94 5.74 -7.45
C HIS A 284 25.97 5.38 -6.37
N PHE A 285 25.97 4.12 -5.92
CA PHE A 285 26.77 3.69 -4.77
C PHE A 285 28.28 3.94 -4.92
N ASP A 286 28.83 3.81 -6.14
CA ASP A 286 30.24 4.10 -6.44
C ASP A 286 30.49 5.59 -6.79
N SER A 287 29.85 6.11 -7.85
CA SER A 287 30.12 7.46 -8.36
C SER A 287 29.52 8.62 -7.56
N GLY A 288 28.53 8.36 -6.69
CA GLY A 288 27.82 9.39 -5.92
C GLY A 288 26.85 10.25 -6.75
N LEU A 289 26.66 9.95 -8.04
CA LEU A 289 25.80 10.72 -8.94
C LEU A 289 24.33 10.31 -8.81
N PRO A 290 23.37 11.25 -8.86
CA PRO A 290 21.94 10.91 -8.89
C PRO A 290 21.54 10.28 -10.22
N LEU A 291 20.32 9.74 -10.28
CA LEU A 291 19.72 9.30 -11.53
C LEU A 291 19.65 10.44 -12.54
N SER A 292 19.89 10.12 -13.81
CA SER A 292 19.73 11.09 -14.89
C SER A 292 18.25 11.46 -15.08
N GLY A 293 18.01 12.68 -15.58
CA GLY A 293 16.64 13.12 -15.90
C GLY A 293 15.91 12.24 -16.93
N SER A 294 16.63 11.49 -17.77
CA SER A 294 16.00 10.49 -18.66
C SER A 294 15.51 9.27 -17.87
N SER A 295 16.33 8.74 -16.97
CA SER A 295 15.99 7.58 -16.13
C SER A 295 14.82 7.91 -15.20
N ILE A 296 14.79 9.12 -14.63
CA ILE A 296 13.67 9.60 -13.82
C ILE A 296 12.36 9.61 -14.62
N LYS A 297 12.37 10.15 -15.85
CA LYS A 297 11.19 10.15 -16.73
C LYS A 297 10.73 8.73 -17.06
N GLU A 298 11.66 7.81 -17.30
CA GLU A 298 11.36 6.41 -17.57
C GLU A 298 10.70 5.71 -16.36
N ILE A 299 11.23 5.92 -15.15
CA ILE A 299 10.64 5.40 -13.90
C ILE A 299 9.19 5.91 -13.74
N ILE A 300 9.00 7.23 -13.87
CA ILE A 300 7.67 7.86 -13.75
C ILE A 300 6.70 7.32 -14.81
N ALA A 301 7.13 7.21 -16.07
CA ALA A 301 6.30 6.67 -17.14
C ALA A 301 5.93 5.20 -16.90
N SER A 302 6.86 4.42 -16.34
CA SER A 302 6.66 3.00 -16.04
C SER A 302 5.58 2.74 -14.98
N ARG A 303 5.23 3.74 -14.14
CA ARG A 303 4.14 3.66 -13.15
C ARG A 303 2.78 3.33 -13.79
N ASN A 304 2.57 3.78 -15.02
CA ASN A 304 1.31 3.57 -15.76
C ASN A 304 1.33 2.31 -16.63
N HIS A 305 2.42 1.53 -16.60
CA HIS A 305 2.53 0.31 -17.40
C HIS A 305 1.56 -0.77 -16.89
N MET A 306 0.61 -1.16 -17.74
CA MET A 306 -0.44 -2.16 -17.42
C MET A 306 -1.38 -1.72 -16.28
N ALA A 307 -1.49 -0.42 -16.02
CA ALA A 307 -2.29 0.11 -14.91
C ALA A 307 -3.79 -0.20 -15.09
N GLY A 308 -4.29 -0.25 -16.33
CA GLY A 308 -5.66 -0.69 -16.62
C GLY A 308 -5.91 -2.15 -16.25
N PHE A 309 -4.98 -3.03 -16.62
CA PHE A 309 -5.04 -4.45 -16.25
C PHE A 309 -4.97 -4.66 -14.73
N ASP A 310 -4.07 -3.96 -14.05
CA ASP A 310 -3.87 -4.09 -12.60
C ASP A 310 -5.11 -3.59 -11.84
N ILE A 311 -5.63 -2.40 -12.16
CA ILE A 311 -6.82 -1.88 -11.47
C ILE A 311 -8.08 -2.70 -11.75
N CYS A 312 -8.25 -3.27 -12.96
CA CYS A 312 -9.34 -4.21 -13.24
C CYS A 312 -9.24 -5.47 -12.35
N SER A 313 -8.03 -5.95 -12.10
CA SER A 313 -7.79 -7.10 -11.21
C SER A 313 -8.09 -6.75 -9.74
N GLU A 314 -7.73 -5.56 -9.28
CA GLU A 314 -8.08 -5.08 -7.93
C GLU A 314 -9.60 -4.88 -7.77
N LEU A 315 -10.25 -4.25 -8.74
CA LEU A 315 -11.70 -4.03 -8.77
C LEU A 315 -12.48 -5.35 -8.77
N TYR A 316 -11.95 -6.38 -9.44
CA TYR A 316 -12.52 -7.72 -9.38
C TYR A 316 -12.53 -8.26 -7.95
N ILE A 317 -11.40 -8.19 -7.24
CA ILE A 317 -11.31 -8.69 -5.86
C ILE A 317 -12.21 -7.87 -4.94
N ALA A 318 -12.24 -6.54 -5.11
CA ALA A 318 -13.14 -5.66 -4.36
C ALA A 318 -14.62 -6.03 -4.55
N HIS A 319 -15.05 -6.24 -5.79
CA HIS A 319 -16.44 -6.62 -6.06
C HIS A 319 -16.74 -8.05 -5.58
N LEU A 320 -15.82 -9.00 -5.80
CA LEU A 320 -15.95 -10.36 -5.32
C LEU A 320 -16.11 -10.40 -3.80
N ASP A 321 -15.28 -9.66 -3.07
CA ASP A 321 -15.36 -9.54 -1.61
C ASP A 321 -16.74 -9.05 -1.15
N ILE A 322 -17.23 -7.94 -1.73
CA ILE A 322 -18.56 -7.41 -1.40
C ILE A 322 -19.65 -8.45 -1.70
N GLN A 323 -19.61 -9.12 -2.86
CA GLN A 323 -20.64 -10.11 -3.22
C GLN A 323 -20.62 -11.34 -2.32
N LEU A 324 -19.44 -11.89 -2.01
CA LEU A 324 -19.32 -13.04 -1.11
C LEU A 324 -19.89 -12.74 0.29
N HIS A 325 -19.84 -11.48 0.72
CA HIS A 325 -20.39 -11.01 2.00
C HIS A 325 -21.82 -10.46 1.93
N SER A 326 -22.43 -10.43 0.74
CA SER A 326 -23.78 -9.93 0.51
C SER A 326 -24.77 -11.05 0.15
N CYS A 327 -24.35 -12.06 -0.61
CA CYS A 327 -25.22 -13.12 -1.11
C CYS A 327 -24.96 -14.50 -0.48
N LYS A 328 -25.87 -15.45 -0.75
CA LYS A 328 -25.78 -16.85 -0.28
C LYS A 328 -25.30 -17.83 -1.35
N ASP A 329 -25.07 -17.36 -2.58
CA ASP A 329 -24.64 -18.22 -3.67
C ASP A 329 -23.25 -18.79 -3.38
N PHE A 330 -23.02 -20.03 -3.83
CA PHE A 330 -21.76 -20.72 -3.59
C PHE A 330 -20.61 -19.93 -4.23
N TRP A 331 -19.46 -19.81 -3.54
CA TRP A 331 -18.38 -18.91 -3.97
C TRP A 331 -17.97 -19.08 -5.43
N LEU A 332 -18.00 -20.30 -5.96
CA LEU A 332 -17.60 -20.60 -7.33
C LEU A 332 -18.53 -19.96 -8.36
N ASP A 333 -19.83 -19.90 -8.06
CA ASP A 333 -20.82 -19.30 -8.96
C ASP A 333 -20.67 -17.77 -8.97
N VAL A 334 -20.45 -17.17 -7.79
CA VAL A 334 -20.14 -15.73 -7.66
C VAL A 334 -18.87 -15.38 -8.43
N SER A 335 -17.78 -16.15 -8.26
CA SER A 335 -16.52 -15.92 -8.95
C SER A 335 -16.67 -16.00 -10.47
N ARG A 336 -17.43 -16.98 -10.98
CA ARG A 336 -17.69 -17.16 -12.42
C ARG A 336 -18.52 -16.02 -13.00
N GLU A 337 -19.57 -15.60 -12.31
CA GLU A 337 -20.43 -14.52 -12.80
C GLU A 337 -19.67 -13.19 -12.92
N LEU A 338 -18.75 -12.93 -11.98
CA LEU A 338 -17.98 -11.69 -11.98
C LEU A 338 -16.81 -11.72 -12.95
N TRP A 339 -16.17 -12.88 -13.19
CA TRP A 339 -14.88 -12.95 -13.87
C TRP A 339 -14.83 -12.20 -15.21
N ASP A 340 -15.76 -12.48 -16.12
CA ASP A 340 -15.79 -11.92 -17.48
C ASP A 340 -16.03 -10.40 -17.52
N LYS A 341 -16.54 -9.83 -16.42
CA LYS A 341 -16.76 -8.38 -16.28
C LYS A 341 -15.43 -7.62 -16.11
N TYR A 342 -14.41 -8.27 -15.55
CA TYR A 342 -13.16 -7.63 -15.11
C TYR A 342 -11.88 -8.21 -15.74
N ARG A 343 -11.89 -9.49 -16.11
CA ARG A 343 -10.69 -10.20 -16.54
C ARG A 343 -10.72 -10.42 -18.05
N PRO A 344 -9.58 -10.26 -18.76
CA PRO A 344 -9.53 -10.37 -20.21
C PRO A 344 -9.27 -11.82 -20.68
N PHE A 345 -9.14 -12.76 -19.74
CA PHE A 345 -8.84 -14.18 -20.01
C PHE A 345 -9.97 -15.06 -19.52
N VAL A 346 -10.06 -16.28 -20.03
CA VAL A 346 -11.04 -17.27 -19.54
C VAL A 346 -10.62 -17.78 -18.16
N LEU A 347 -11.59 -17.92 -17.24
CA LEU A 347 -11.35 -18.52 -15.94
C LEU A 347 -11.01 -20.01 -16.11
N ASP A 348 -9.89 -20.46 -15.54
CA ASP A 348 -9.57 -21.89 -15.56
C ASP A 348 -10.63 -22.69 -14.78
N LYS A 349 -11.03 -23.85 -15.31
CA LYS A 349 -12.08 -24.67 -14.70
C LYS A 349 -11.72 -25.21 -13.30
N TYR A 350 -10.44 -25.24 -12.96
CA TYR A 350 -9.91 -25.62 -11.64
C TYR A 350 -9.52 -24.41 -10.78
N ASP A 351 -9.80 -23.19 -11.24
CA ASP A 351 -9.53 -22.01 -10.46
C ASP A 351 -10.37 -22.00 -9.18
N ALA A 352 -9.68 -21.82 -8.06
CA ALA A 352 -10.25 -21.70 -6.74
C ALA A 352 -9.59 -20.56 -5.97
N HIS A 353 -9.22 -19.46 -6.66
CA HIS A 353 -8.51 -18.35 -6.04
C HIS A 353 -9.18 -17.78 -4.76
N PRO A 354 -10.52 -17.76 -4.58
CA PRO A 354 -11.11 -17.29 -3.32
C PRO A 354 -10.75 -18.18 -2.14
N CYS A 355 -10.57 -19.49 -2.36
CA CYS A 355 -10.16 -20.46 -1.34
C CYS A 355 -8.73 -20.23 -0.83
N SER A 356 -7.93 -19.42 -1.54
CA SER A 356 -6.58 -19.01 -1.13
C SER A 356 -6.49 -17.54 -0.73
N ASN A 357 -7.59 -16.79 -0.81
CA ASN A 357 -7.58 -15.35 -0.53
C ASN A 357 -7.81 -15.10 0.97
N THR A 358 -6.73 -15.18 1.73
CA THR A 358 -6.76 -14.93 3.17
C THR A 358 -7.18 -13.50 3.51
N THR A 359 -6.84 -12.52 2.66
CA THR A 359 -7.14 -11.09 2.89
C THR A 359 -8.63 -10.87 3.14
N ILE A 360 -9.50 -11.40 2.27
CA ILE A 360 -10.96 -11.16 2.37
C ILE A 360 -11.68 -12.21 3.22
N MET A 361 -11.06 -13.39 3.42
CA MET A 361 -11.69 -14.49 4.14
C MET A 361 -11.26 -14.60 5.60
N ALA A 362 -9.97 -14.50 5.89
CA ALA A 362 -9.40 -14.84 7.20
C ALA A 362 -8.69 -13.66 7.90
N ASP A 363 -8.50 -12.55 7.20
CA ASP A 363 -7.86 -11.35 7.72
C ASP A 363 -8.89 -10.23 7.98
N VAL A 364 -8.41 -9.05 8.32
CA VAL A 364 -9.20 -7.87 8.70
C VAL A 364 -9.91 -7.15 7.53
N TRP A 365 -9.79 -7.64 6.29
CA TRP A 365 -10.29 -6.96 5.09
C TRP A 365 -11.62 -7.49 4.53
N ALA A 366 -12.35 -8.30 5.31
CA ALA A 366 -13.65 -8.84 4.89
C ALA A 366 -14.68 -7.73 4.62
N ALA A 367 -15.28 -7.75 3.44
CA ALA A 367 -16.15 -6.67 2.92
C ALA A 367 -15.48 -5.28 3.03
N ALA A 368 -14.17 -5.23 2.77
CA ALA A 368 -13.35 -4.04 2.90
C ALA A 368 -12.18 -4.00 1.91
N TYR A 369 -12.03 -4.97 0.99
CA TYR A 369 -10.91 -4.94 0.04
C TYR A 369 -10.91 -3.70 -0.86
N TYR A 370 -12.10 -3.12 -1.11
CA TYR A 370 -12.26 -1.87 -1.86
C TYR A 370 -11.50 -0.69 -1.23
N SER A 371 -11.23 -0.75 0.08
CA SER A 371 -10.50 0.27 0.85
C SER A 371 -9.15 0.62 0.23
N HIS A 372 -8.44 -0.34 -0.38
CA HIS A 372 -7.17 -0.05 -1.06
C HIS A 372 -7.32 0.95 -2.20
N ILE A 373 -8.40 0.81 -2.99
CA ILE A 373 -8.68 1.72 -4.11
C ILE A 373 -9.23 3.04 -3.58
N TRP A 374 -10.11 2.97 -2.56
CA TRP A 374 -10.73 4.14 -1.95
C TRP A 374 -9.68 5.08 -1.35
N SER A 375 -8.78 4.56 -0.53
CA SER A 375 -7.69 5.33 0.08
C SER A 375 -6.74 5.92 -0.96
N ARG A 376 -6.46 5.19 -2.05
CA ARG A 376 -5.63 5.66 -3.16
C ARG A 376 -6.26 6.86 -3.86
N MET A 377 -7.58 6.86 -4.04
CA MET A 377 -8.30 8.00 -4.62
C MET A 377 -8.20 9.23 -3.71
N VAL A 378 -8.48 9.06 -2.42
CA VAL A 378 -8.39 10.14 -1.43
C VAL A 378 -6.96 10.69 -1.34
N ALA A 379 -5.96 9.83 -1.32
CA ALA A 379 -4.56 10.24 -1.29
C ALA A 379 -4.10 10.96 -2.57
N ALA A 380 -4.62 10.57 -3.74
CA ALA A 380 -4.32 11.24 -5.00
C ALA A 380 -4.93 12.65 -5.05
N ASP A 381 -6.17 12.79 -4.58
CA ASP A 381 -6.82 14.10 -4.44
C ASP A 381 -6.08 14.98 -3.43
N ALA A 382 -5.71 14.39 -2.29
CA ALA A 382 -4.94 15.08 -1.25
C ALA A 382 -3.59 15.60 -1.76
N PHE A 383 -2.89 14.76 -2.51
CA PHE A 383 -1.61 15.12 -3.12
C PHE A 383 -1.75 16.20 -4.19
N GLN A 384 -2.82 16.14 -5.00
CA GLN A 384 -3.05 17.10 -6.07
C GLN A 384 -3.36 18.50 -5.51
N ALA A 385 -4.22 18.62 -4.50
CA ALA A 385 -4.49 19.92 -3.90
C ALA A 385 -3.24 20.52 -3.21
N PHE A 386 -2.37 19.68 -2.65
CA PHE A 386 -1.08 20.14 -2.14
C PHE A 386 -0.21 20.74 -3.26
N LYS A 387 -0.17 20.09 -4.43
CA LYS A 387 0.61 20.57 -5.57
C LYS A 387 0.08 21.90 -6.11
N GLU A 388 -1.25 22.06 -6.16
CA GLU A 388 -1.91 23.27 -6.65
C GLU A 388 -1.73 24.46 -5.69
N SER A 389 -1.77 24.23 -4.38
CA SER A 389 -1.53 25.30 -3.38
C SER A 389 -0.08 25.80 -3.33
N GLY A 390 0.86 25.13 -4.00
CA GLY A 390 2.24 25.60 -4.16
C GLY A 390 2.35 26.97 -4.84
N GLU A 391 1.27 27.42 -5.50
CA GLU A 391 1.13 28.71 -6.16
C GLU A 391 0.26 29.65 -5.28
N GLU A 392 0.90 30.48 -4.44
CA GLU A 392 0.32 31.66 -3.76
C GLU A 392 -1.02 31.48 -2.99
N HIS A 393 -0.99 30.95 -1.76
CA HIS A 393 -2.12 31.12 -0.82
C HIS A 393 -1.65 31.42 0.63
N GLU A 394 -2.24 32.46 1.25
CA GLU A 394 -2.02 32.91 2.63
C GLU A 394 -2.93 32.21 3.67
N GLU A 395 -3.79 31.26 3.25
CA GLU A 395 -4.73 30.51 4.11
C GLU A 395 -4.28 29.06 4.35
N GLU A 396 -4.70 28.45 5.47
CA GLU A 396 -4.39 27.06 5.84
C GLU A 396 -5.18 26.09 4.93
N ASP A 397 -4.53 25.53 3.91
CA ASP A 397 -5.14 24.54 3.03
C ASP A 397 -5.20 23.17 3.72
N ALA A 398 -6.34 22.86 4.34
CA ALA A 398 -6.60 21.59 5.01
C ALA A 398 -7.46 20.67 4.14
N ILE A 399 -6.89 19.52 3.75
CA ILE A 399 -7.65 18.41 3.19
C ILE A 399 -8.10 17.55 4.36
N GLN A 400 -9.33 17.81 4.76
CA GLN A 400 -9.99 17.08 5.83
C GLN A 400 -10.73 15.88 5.24
N VAL A 401 -10.26 14.69 5.56
CA VAL A 401 -11.00 13.46 5.27
C VAL A 401 -12.03 13.29 6.39
N LYS A 402 -13.24 13.84 6.17
CA LYS A 402 -14.32 13.81 7.17
C LYS A 402 -14.96 12.41 7.25
N CYS A 403 -15.22 11.95 8.47
CA CYS A 403 -15.83 10.65 8.70
C CYS A 403 -17.36 10.70 8.85
N SER A 404 -17.99 9.51 8.82
CA SER A 404 -19.45 9.34 8.97
C SER A 404 -19.99 9.79 10.33
N ALA A 405 -19.14 9.82 11.37
CA ALA A 405 -19.49 10.27 12.72
C ALA A 405 -19.24 11.78 12.97
N GLY A 406 -18.83 12.55 11.95
CA GLY A 406 -18.57 13.99 12.08
C GLY A 406 -17.24 14.35 12.76
N LEU A 407 -16.36 13.37 12.98
CA LEU A 407 -14.95 13.55 13.34
C LEU A 407 -14.09 13.52 12.07
N GLU A 408 -12.83 13.95 12.17
CA GLU A 408 -11.86 13.88 11.07
C GLU A 408 -11.17 12.50 11.11
N ALA A 409 -11.29 11.70 10.03
CA ALA A 409 -10.68 10.38 9.91
C ALA A 409 -9.16 10.46 9.68
N VAL A 410 -8.76 11.41 8.83
CA VAL A 410 -7.37 11.79 8.54
C VAL A 410 -7.40 13.26 8.14
N THR A 411 -6.53 14.08 8.73
CA THR A 411 -6.36 15.47 8.28
C THR A 411 -4.97 15.67 7.75
N ILE A 412 -4.85 16.01 6.46
CA ILE A 412 -3.60 16.46 5.85
C ILE A 412 -3.76 17.96 5.58
N ALA A 413 -3.06 18.79 6.35
CA ALA A 413 -3.22 20.24 6.27
C ALA A 413 -1.89 20.96 6.08
N ARG A 414 -1.87 21.99 5.22
CA ARG A 414 -0.71 22.85 5.03
C ARG A 414 -0.79 24.07 5.94
N CYS A 415 0.20 24.23 6.81
CA CYS A 415 0.33 25.36 7.72
C CYS A 415 0.75 26.63 6.97
N PRO A 416 0.53 27.81 7.56
CA PRO A 416 1.08 29.08 7.06
C PRO A 416 2.62 29.09 6.92
N SER A 417 3.32 28.24 7.67
CA SER A 417 4.77 28.01 7.54
C SER A 417 5.18 27.24 6.27
N GLY A 418 4.20 26.77 5.47
CA GLY A 418 4.43 25.89 4.32
C GLY A 418 4.52 24.41 4.69
N SER A 419 4.67 24.06 5.98
CA SER A 419 4.77 22.69 6.46
C SER A 419 3.40 22.01 6.57
N LEU A 420 3.33 20.72 6.27
CA LEU A 420 2.21 19.83 6.44
C LEU A 420 2.00 19.39 7.90
N ARG A 421 0.75 19.09 8.23
CA ARG A 421 0.30 18.39 9.42
C ARG A 421 -0.45 17.15 8.98
N ILE A 422 -0.23 16.05 9.69
CA ILE A 422 -1.05 14.84 9.61
C ILE A 422 -1.69 14.65 10.98
N GLY A 423 -3.02 14.65 11.02
CA GLY A 423 -3.84 14.56 12.23
C GLY A 423 -4.68 13.31 12.26
#